data_AF-A0A7D9IXR2-F1
#
_entry.id   AF-A0A7D9IXR2-F1
#
_cell.length_a   1.000
_cell.length_b   1.000
_cell.length_c   1.000
_cell.angle_alpha   90.00
_cell.angle_beta   90.00
_cell.angle_gamma   90.00
#
_symmetry.space_group_name_H-M   'P 1'
#
loop_
_entity.id
_entity.type
_entity.pdbx_description
1 polymer ?
#
loop_
_entity_poly.entity_id
_entity_poly.type
_entity_poly.pdbx_seq_one_letter_code
_entity_poly.pdbx_strand_id
1 'polypeptide(L)'
;MRPLGKALKIATLEGRPWKQELNRFLLQYRTTPHCTTGVPPSELFFNRVIKGKLPVINSKKIVNRHKEARDNEKTRQERNREYANQTQEKVIYKQEKKNKLTANFNHKPYKVIKKTGSEILAQSKDGHIVKRNVSHFKRINKPREEDTDDEGFDYEENSQDNQPPISNENNEVPRRSSRIRRPPNRYGHEYPSNLIS
;
A
#
# COMPACT_ATOMS: atom_id res chain seq x y z
N MET A 1 14.17 11.53 -4.73
CA MET A 1 12.82 11.81 -5.27
C MET A 1 12.48 10.83 -6.40
N ARG A 2 11.70 9.78 -6.14
CA ARG A 2 11.19 8.90 -7.21
C ARG A 2 10.22 9.59 -8.19
N PRO A 3 9.37 10.56 -7.77
CA PRO A 3 8.42 11.21 -8.69
C PRO A 3 9.07 12.12 -9.74
N LEU A 4 10.13 12.86 -9.38
CA LEU A 4 10.81 13.77 -10.30
C LEU A 4 11.40 13.03 -11.51
N GLY A 5 12.14 11.94 -11.26
CA GLY A 5 12.73 11.14 -12.33
C GLY A 5 11.68 10.51 -13.25
N LYS A 6 10.50 10.18 -12.72
CA LYS A 6 9.36 9.72 -13.55
C LYS A 6 8.82 10.84 -14.41
N ALA A 7 8.59 12.02 -13.85
CA ALA A 7 8.10 13.19 -14.58
C ALA A 7 9.05 13.55 -15.74
N LEU A 8 10.36 13.51 -15.51
CA LEU A 8 11.36 13.78 -16.54
C LEU A 8 11.35 12.73 -17.66
N LYS A 9 11.25 11.45 -17.32
CA LYS A 9 11.14 10.36 -18.31
C LYS A 9 9.88 10.47 -19.16
N ILE A 10 8.76 10.85 -18.54
CA ILE A 10 7.50 11.09 -19.26
C ILE A 10 7.66 12.27 -20.22
N ALA A 11 8.27 13.37 -19.77
CA ALA A 11 8.54 14.53 -20.62
C ALA A 11 9.37 14.17 -21.85
N THR A 12 10.43 13.37 -21.68
CA THR A 12 11.26 12.91 -22.80
C THR A 12 10.49 12.01 -23.76
N LEU A 13 9.60 11.15 -23.27
CA LEU A 13 8.77 10.28 -24.10
C LEU A 13 7.69 11.06 -24.86
N GLU A 14 7.12 12.10 -24.24
CA GLU A 14 6.13 13.00 -24.85
C GLU A 14 6.75 14.04 -25.81
N GLY A 15 8.09 14.08 -25.94
CA GLY A 15 8.79 15.07 -26.74
C GLY A 15 8.74 16.50 -26.18
N ARG A 16 8.38 16.68 -24.90
CA ARG A 16 8.30 17.99 -24.25
C ARG A 16 9.67 18.48 -23.78
N PRO A 17 9.93 19.80 -23.79
CA PRO A 17 11.18 20.36 -23.28
C PRO A 17 11.33 20.08 -21.78
N TRP A 18 12.29 19.23 -21.44
CA TRP A 18 12.50 18.70 -20.09
C TRP A 18 12.70 19.78 -19.02
N LYS A 19 13.31 20.92 -19.39
CA LYS A 19 13.55 22.06 -18.47
C LYS A 19 12.24 22.74 -18.06
N GLN A 20 11.27 22.86 -18.97
CA GLN A 20 9.97 23.43 -18.66
C GLN A 20 9.17 22.48 -17.76
N GLU A 21 9.23 21.18 -18.04
CA GLU A 21 8.60 20.14 -17.23
C GLU A 21 9.18 20.06 -15.82
N LEU A 22 10.49 20.20 -15.69
CA LEU A 22 11.16 20.31 -14.40
C LEU A 22 10.61 21.51 -13.61
N ASN A 23 10.54 22.70 -14.22
CA ASN A 23 10.01 23.89 -13.55
C ASN A 23 8.55 23.71 -13.14
N ARG A 24 7.74 23.09 -14.01
CA ARG A 24 6.33 22.76 -13.73
C ARG A 24 6.21 21.82 -12.53
N PHE A 25 6.99 20.74 -12.50
CA PHE A 25 7.02 19.79 -11.39
C PHE A 25 7.46 20.46 -10.09
N LEU A 26 8.50 21.29 -10.14
CA LEU A 26 9.03 21.96 -8.95
C LEU A 26 8.03 22.96 -8.36
N LEU A 27 7.28 23.68 -9.20
CA LEU A 27 6.21 24.55 -8.74
C LEU A 27 5.13 23.75 -8.00
N GLN A 28 4.65 22.66 -8.60
CA GLN A 28 3.66 21.78 -7.98
C GLN A 28 4.17 21.20 -6.66
N TYR A 29 5.40 20.69 -6.62
CA TYR A 29 6.00 20.15 -5.41
C TYR A 29 6.07 21.19 -4.27
N ARG A 30 6.36 22.44 -4.59
CA ARG A 30 6.45 23.53 -3.62
C ARG A 30 5.09 23.93 -3.05
N THR A 31 4.04 23.95 -3.88
CA THR A 31 2.70 24.41 -3.50
C THR A 31 1.80 23.32 -2.94
N THR A 32 2.12 22.04 -3.16
CA THR A 32 1.28 20.91 -2.70
C THR A 32 1.68 20.49 -1.29
N PRO A 33 0.71 20.24 -0.39
CA PRO A 33 0.96 19.63 0.92
C PRO A 33 1.82 18.37 0.83
N HIS A 34 2.91 18.31 1.60
CA HIS A 34 3.77 17.13 1.62
C HIS A 34 3.14 16.03 2.50
N CYS A 35 3.21 14.77 2.06
CA CYS A 35 2.48 13.67 2.71
C CYS A 35 2.80 13.49 4.20
N THR A 36 3.99 13.88 4.67
CA THR A 36 4.40 13.71 6.09
C THR A 36 4.00 14.88 6.95
N THR A 37 4.27 16.10 6.48
CA THR A 37 4.10 17.31 7.27
C THR A 37 2.72 17.91 7.11
N GLY A 38 1.98 17.57 6.05
CA GLY A 38 0.70 18.20 5.70
C GLY A 38 0.84 19.65 5.19
N VAL A 39 2.05 20.21 5.26
CA VAL A 39 2.36 21.60 4.91
C VAL A 39 3.18 21.65 3.61
N PRO A 40 2.89 22.56 2.67
CA PRO A 40 3.68 22.74 1.46
C PRO A 40 5.13 23.15 1.75
N PRO A 41 6.14 22.63 1.02
CA PRO A 41 7.53 23.00 1.25
C PRO A 41 7.83 24.50 1.14
N SER A 42 7.22 25.22 0.18
CA SER A 42 7.44 26.66 0.06
C SER A 42 6.94 27.43 1.27
N GLU A 43 5.88 26.94 1.88
CA GLU A 43 5.26 27.57 3.03
C GLU A 43 6.13 27.42 4.28
N LEU A 44 6.79 26.27 4.44
CA LEU A 44 7.74 26.06 5.53
C LEU A 44 8.99 26.95 5.39
N PHE A 45 9.45 27.20 4.15
CA PHE A 45 10.62 28.04 3.89
C PHE A 45 10.32 29.54 3.96
N PHE A 46 9.24 29.98 3.30
CA PHE A 46 8.93 31.41 3.14
C PHE A 46 7.91 31.94 4.14
N ASN A 47 7.36 31.06 4.99
CA ASN A 47 6.28 31.36 5.93
C ASN A 47 5.06 32.06 5.29
N ARG A 48 4.85 31.84 3.98
CA ARG A 48 3.76 32.42 3.19
C ARG A 48 3.24 31.40 2.18
N VAL A 49 1.96 31.51 1.83
CA VAL A 49 1.35 30.71 0.77
C VAL A 49 1.84 31.22 -0.58
N ILE A 50 2.53 30.37 -1.36
CA ILE A 50 2.76 30.65 -2.78
C ILE A 50 1.49 30.29 -3.53
N LYS A 51 0.90 31.25 -4.23
CA LYS A 51 -0.30 31.02 -5.05
C LYS A 51 0.08 30.15 -6.25
N GLY A 52 -0.59 29.01 -6.37
CA GLY A 52 -0.48 28.14 -7.54
C GLY A 52 -1.43 28.59 -8.65
N LYS A 53 -1.76 27.66 -9.56
CA LYS A 53 -2.74 27.90 -10.64
C LYS A 53 -4.17 28.06 -10.12
N LEU A 54 -4.46 27.53 -8.93
CA LEU A 54 -5.78 27.62 -8.31
C LEU A 54 -5.83 28.83 -7.37
N PRO A 55 -6.94 29.59 -7.36
CA PRO A 55 -7.13 30.66 -6.39
C PRO A 55 -7.23 30.05 -4.99
N VAL A 56 -6.54 30.66 -4.03
CA VAL A 56 -6.57 30.24 -2.63
C VAL A 56 -7.61 31.09 -1.90
N ILE A 57 -8.63 30.43 -1.34
CA ILE A 57 -9.61 31.07 -0.46
C ILE A 57 -9.00 31.12 0.94
N ASN A 58 -8.44 32.27 1.33
CA ASN A 58 -7.79 32.43 2.61
C ASN A 58 -8.81 32.74 3.71
N SER A 59 -8.99 31.84 4.68
CA SER A 59 -9.48 32.25 6.00
C SER A 59 -8.31 32.88 6.77
N LYS A 60 -8.46 34.09 7.32
CA LYS A 60 -7.41 34.84 8.06
C LYS A 60 -7.05 34.19 9.41
N LYS A 61 -6.71 32.90 9.43
CA LYS A 61 -6.19 32.23 10.63
C LYS A 61 -4.67 32.31 10.60
N ILE A 62 -4.10 33.01 11.58
CA ILE A 62 -2.66 32.99 11.83
C ILE A 62 -2.36 31.62 12.46
N VAL A 63 -1.87 30.69 11.64
CA VAL A 63 -1.50 29.35 12.10
C VAL A 63 0.02 29.22 12.05
N ASN A 64 0.63 28.77 13.15
CA ASN A 64 2.04 28.46 13.18
C ASN A 64 2.29 27.13 12.43
N ARG A 65 2.58 27.25 11.14
CA ARG A 65 2.78 26.12 10.22
C ARG A 65 4.03 25.29 10.55
N HIS A 66 5.06 25.90 11.16
CA HIS A 66 6.22 25.14 11.63
C HIS A 66 5.86 24.22 12.79
N LYS A 67 4.99 24.67 13.71
CA LYS A 67 4.48 23.83 14.80
C LYS A 67 3.65 22.67 14.24
N GLU A 68 2.69 22.96 13.36
CA GLU A 68 1.85 21.94 12.71
C GLU A 68 2.69 20.88 11.97
N ALA A 69 3.69 21.31 11.20
CA ALA A 69 4.57 20.39 10.48
C ALA A 69 5.35 19.46 11.43
N ARG A 70 5.84 19.98 12.56
CA ARG A 70 6.56 19.19 13.58
C ARG A 70 5.63 18.19 14.28
N ASP A 71 4.42 18.62 14.63
CA ASP A 71 3.43 17.76 15.30
C ASP A 71 3.00 16.62 14.36
N ASN A 72 2.74 16.92 13.08
CA ASN A 72 2.42 15.93 12.05
C ASN A 72 3.58 14.95 11.79
N GLU A 73 4.82 15.46 11.76
CA GLU A 73 6.01 14.62 11.62
C GLU A 73 6.17 13.67 12.82
N LYS A 74 6.00 14.18 14.04
CA LYS A 74 6.10 13.39 15.27
C LYS A 74 5.06 12.27 15.31
N THR A 75 3.78 12.59 15.05
CA THR A 75 2.71 11.57 15.01
C THR A 75 2.95 10.52 13.92
N ARG A 76 3.48 10.93 12.76
CA ARG A 76 3.84 9.98 11.70
C ARG A 76 5.03 9.11 12.09
N GLN A 77 6.02 9.66 12.79
CA GLN A 77 7.17 8.92 13.30
C GLN A 77 6.76 7.90 14.36
N GLU A 78 5.86 8.26 15.28
CA GLU A 78 5.31 7.37 16.30
C GLU A 78 4.57 6.20 15.66
N ARG A 79 3.63 6.46 14.74
CA ARG A 79 2.93 5.40 14.00
C ARG A 79 3.88 4.48 13.24
N ASN A 80 4.90 5.04 12.59
CA ASN A 80 5.93 4.25 11.91
C ASN A 80 6.75 3.40 12.89
N ARG A 81 7.03 3.93 14.09
CA ARG A 81 7.74 3.21 15.15
C ARG A 81 6.91 2.07 15.69
N GLU A 82 5.61 2.26 15.92
CA GLU A 82 4.69 1.20 16.34
C GLU A 82 4.66 0.06 15.32
N TYR A 83 4.47 0.39 14.04
CA TYR A 83 4.51 -0.59 12.96
C TYR A 83 5.85 -1.33 12.89
N ALA A 84 6.96 -0.60 13.03
CA ALA A 84 8.29 -1.18 13.03
C ALA A 84 8.52 -2.07 14.25
N ASN A 85 8.09 -1.68 15.44
CA ASN A 85 8.34 -2.39 16.69
C ASN A 85 7.58 -3.69 16.81
N GLN A 86 6.56 -3.95 15.98
CA GLN A 86 5.89 -5.22 15.93
C GLN A 86 6.93 -6.33 15.64
N THR A 87 7.29 -7.08 16.67
CA THR A 87 8.33 -8.10 16.62
C THR A 87 7.76 -9.34 15.95
N GLN A 88 8.59 -10.03 15.17
CA GLN A 88 8.21 -11.30 14.59
C GLN A 88 9.28 -12.32 14.84
N GLU A 89 8.84 -13.53 15.14
CA GLU A 89 9.71 -14.61 15.53
C GLU A 89 10.48 -15.18 14.33
N LYS A 90 9.82 -15.32 13.17
CA LYS A 90 10.36 -15.96 11.96
C LYS A 90 10.39 -14.99 10.77
N VAL A 91 11.55 -14.90 10.12
CA VAL A 91 11.80 -14.04 8.96
C VAL A 91 12.61 -14.80 7.90
N ILE A 92 12.49 -14.40 6.63
CA ILE A 92 13.40 -14.83 5.56
C ILE A 92 14.40 -13.72 5.22
N TYR A 93 15.62 -14.11 4.86
CA TYR A 93 16.71 -13.18 4.58
C TYR A 93 16.90 -12.94 3.08
N LYS A 94 17.17 -11.69 2.68
CA LYS A 94 17.44 -11.29 1.30
C LYS A 94 18.77 -11.90 0.84
N GLN A 95 18.76 -12.61 -0.28
CA GLN A 95 19.95 -13.24 -0.85
C GLN A 95 20.58 -12.39 -1.95
N GLU A 96 21.84 -12.68 -2.25
CA GLU A 96 22.53 -12.06 -3.38
C GLU A 96 21.98 -12.56 -4.71
N LYS A 97 21.81 -11.63 -5.65
CA LYS A 97 21.28 -11.94 -6.97
C LYS A 97 22.42 -12.47 -7.84
N LYS A 98 22.43 -13.78 -8.10
CA LYS A 98 23.46 -14.41 -8.96
C LYS A 98 23.08 -14.39 -10.44
N ASN A 99 21.78 -14.51 -10.76
CA ASN A 99 21.30 -14.52 -12.14
C ASN A 99 19.91 -13.86 -12.24
N LYS A 100 19.32 -13.82 -13.44
CA LYS A 100 18.00 -13.20 -13.64
C LYS A 100 16.87 -13.97 -12.93
N LEU A 101 17.04 -15.28 -12.73
CA LEU A 101 16.05 -16.19 -12.15
C LEU A 101 16.20 -16.39 -10.63
N THR A 102 17.28 -15.89 -10.00
CA THR A 102 17.46 -16.01 -8.56
C THR A 102 16.40 -15.20 -7.84
N ALA A 103 15.67 -15.84 -6.93
CA ALA A 103 14.70 -15.19 -6.07
C ALA A 103 15.38 -14.09 -5.23
N ASN A 104 14.65 -13.03 -4.88
CA ASN A 104 15.22 -11.94 -4.08
C ASN A 104 15.50 -12.35 -2.62
N PHE A 105 14.76 -13.31 -2.08
CA PHE A 105 14.88 -13.79 -0.69
C PHE A 105 15.18 -15.28 -0.69
N ASN A 106 15.98 -15.72 0.28
CA ASN A 106 16.19 -17.14 0.55
C ASN A 106 14.92 -17.73 1.18
N HIS A 107 14.57 -18.97 0.83
CA HIS A 107 13.43 -19.69 1.40
C HIS A 107 13.68 -20.16 2.84
N LYS A 108 14.95 -20.27 3.27
CA LYS A 108 15.32 -20.71 4.61
C LYS A 108 14.80 -19.72 5.67
N PRO A 109 13.99 -20.17 6.65
CA PRO A 109 13.54 -19.31 7.74
C PRO A 109 14.67 -19.07 8.75
N TYR A 110 14.72 -17.84 9.26
CA TYR A 110 15.60 -17.39 10.32
C TYR A 110 14.75 -17.00 11.53
N LYS A 111 15.22 -17.36 12.73
CA LYS A 111 14.65 -16.90 14.00
C LYS A 111 15.29 -15.57 14.39
N VAL A 112 14.49 -14.56 14.71
CA VAL A 112 15.02 -13.27 15.20
C VAL A 112 15.47 -13.46 16.65
N ILE A 113 16.75 -13.18 16.92
CA ILE A 113 17.33 -13.24 18.27
C ILE A 113 17.18 -11.86 18.93
N LYS A 114 17.59 -10.81 18.22
CA LYS A 114 17.61 -9.44 18.76
C LYS A 114 17.24 -8.44 17.69
N LYS A 115 16.50 -7.42 18.09
CA LYS A 115 16.23 -6.24 17.29
C LYS A 115 16.72 -5.00 18.02
N THR A 116 17.47 -4.16 17.32
CA THR A 116 18.00 -2.91 17.87
C THR A 116 17.74 -1.80 16.87
N GLY A 117 16.73 -0.96 17.14
CA GLY A 117 16.25 0.04 16.18
C GLY A 117 15.84 -0.58 14.85
N SER A 118 16.55 -0.21 13.78
CA SER A 118 16.33 -0.74 12.42
C SER A 118 17.24 -1.93 12.08
N GLU A 119 17.96 -2.48 13.04
CA GLU A 119 18.86 -3.61 12.85
C GLU A 119 18.26 -4.88 13.45
N ILE A 120 18.40 -5.99 12.73
CA ILE A 120 17.93 -7.32 13.13
C ILE A 120 19.12 -8.28 13.12
N LEU A 121 19.25 -9.02 14.23
CA LEU A 121 20.12 -10.17 14.35
C LEU A 121 19.25 -11.43 14.33
N ALA A 122 19.45 -12.27 13.32
CA ALA A 122 18.66 -13.47 13.09
C ALA A 122 19.56 -14.68 12.84
N GLN A 123 19.10 -15.86 13.26
CA GLN A 123 19.85 -17.11 13.17
C GLN A 123 19.05 -18.17 12.41
N SER A 124 19.72 -18.87 11.50
CA SER A 124 19.15 -20.02 10.79
C SER A 124 19.20 -21.28 11.66
N LYS A 125 18.42 -22.30 11.30
CA LYS A 125 18.52 -23.63 11.93
C LYS A 125 19.93 -24.23 11.81
N ASP A 126 20.63 -23.91 10.73
CA ASP A 126 21.99 -24.38 10.43
C ASP A 126 23.07 -23.63 11.25
N GLY A 127 22.69 -22.79 12.21
CA GLY A 127 23.62 -22.01 13.05
C GLY A 127 24.13 -20.72 12.41
N HIS A 128 23.82 -20.44 11.13
CA HIS A 128 24.23 -19.22 10.45
C HIS A 128 23.56 -17.97 11.04
N ILE A 129 24.35 -17.00 11.53
CA ILE A 129 23.88 -15.76 12.14
C ILE A 129 24.07 -14.59 11.16
N VAL A 130 23.03 -13.79 10.98
CA VAL A 130 23.02 -12.63 10.09
C VAL A 130 22.57 -11.39 10.86
N LYS A 131 23.33 -10.31 10.72
CA LYS A 131 23.06 -8.99 11.30
C LYS A 131 22.92 -7.96 10.18
N ARG A 132 21.69 -7.49 9.90
CA ARG A 132 21.40 -6.53 8.82
C ARG A 132 20.20 -5.63 9.15
N ASN A 133 19.97 -4.62 8.31
CA ASN A 133 18.80 -3.75 8.42
C ASN A 133 17.48 -4.51 8.21
N VAL A 134 16.38 -4.08 8.85
CA VAL A 134 15.03 -4.68 8.71
C VAL A 134 14.62 -4.90 7.24
N SER A 135 14.99 -4.00 6.33
CA SER A 135 14.66 -4.08 4.91
C SER A 135 15.24 -5.30 4.18
N HIS A 136 16.26 -5.95 4.74
CA HIS A 136 16.82 -7.20 4.21
C HIS A 136 16.07 -8.43 4.68
N PHE A 137 15.08 -8.28 5.55
CA PHE A 137 14.28 -9.38 6.06
C PHE A 137 12.85 -9.23 5.58
N LYS A 138 12.23 -10.35 5.20
CA LYS A 138 10.80 -10.41 4.91
C LYS A 138 10.10 -11.27 5.95
N ARG A 139 8.95 -10.76 6.38
CA ARG A 139 8.08 -11.35 7.40
C ARG A 139 7.46 -12.65 6.89
N ILE A 140 7.44 -13.70 7.73
CA ILE A 140 6.66 -14.91 7.48
C ILE A 140 5.43 -14.82 8.39
N ASN A 141 4.24 -14.66 7.80
CA ASN A 141 3.01 -14.74 8.57
C ASN A 141 2.80 -16.21 8.96
N LYS A 142 2.44 -16.48 10.22
CA LYS A 142 1.89 -17.80 10.57
C LYS A 142 0.63 -18.00 9.74
N PRO A 143 0.32 -19.23 9.28
CA PRO A 143 -1.04 -19.51 8.82
C PRO A 143 -1.99 -19.07 9.93
N ARG A 144 -3.03 -18.34 9.55
CA ARG A 144 -4.13 -18.03 10.44
C ARG A 144 -4.66 -19.39 10.85
N GLU A 145 -4.58 -19.74 12.14
CA GLU A 145 -5.40 -20.81 12.68
C GLU A 145 -6.82 -20.35 12.36
N GLU A 146 -7.49 -21.07 11.45
CA GLU A 146 -8.89 -20.84 11.17
C GLU A 146 -9.60 -21.13 12.49
N ASP A 147 -10.10 -20.08 13.14
CA ASP A 147 -11.10 -20.21 14.19
C ASP A 147 -12.21 -21.07 13.56
N THR A 148 -12.31 -22.32 13.97
CA THR A 148 -13.42 -23.19 13.65
C THR A 148 -14.65 -22.66 14.38
N ASP A 149 -15.26 -21.63 13.81
CA ASP A 149 -16.67 -21.33 14.05
C ASP A 149 -17.46 -22.34 13.20
N ASP A 150 -17.59 -23.54 13.75
CA ASP A 150 -18.47 -24.61 13.29
C ASP A 150 -19.93 -24.18 13.54
N GLU A 151 -20.45 -23.32 12.65
CA GLU A 151 -21.90 -23.12 12.52
C GLU A 151 -22.42 -24.24 11.61
N GLY A 152 -22.87 -25.31 12.26
CA GLY A 152 -23.48 -26.47 11.63
C GLY A 152 -24.64 -26.06 10.74
N PHE A 153 -24.56 -26.45 9.47
CA PHE A 153 -25.70 -26.52 8.58
C PHE A 153 -25.99 -27.99 8.32
N ASP A 154 -27.06 -28.47 8.94
CA ASP A 154 -27.60 -29.81 8.78
C ASP A 154 -27.88 -30.10 7.29
N TYR A 155 -27.19 -31.09 6.75
CA TYR A 155 -27.60 -31.74 5.52
C TYR A 155 -28.30 -33.04 5.91
N GLU A 156 -29.62 -33.07 5.80
CA GLU A 156 -30.37 -34.33 5.84
C GLU A 156 -29.88 -35.22 4.70
N GLU A 157 -29.22 -36.31 5.09
CA GLU A 157 -28.79 -37.38 4.22
C GLU A 157 -30.01 -38.26 3.91
N ASN A 158 -30.45 -38.25 2.66
CA ASN A 158 -31.31 -39.30 2.12
C ASN A 158 -30.57 -39.97 0.97
N SER A 159 -29.91 -41.08 1.31
CA SER A 159 -29.16 -41.95 0.41
C SER A 159 -30.05 -43.11 -0.06
N GLN A 160 -30.19 -43.27 -1.38
CA GLN A 160 -30.52 -44.48 -2.17
C GLN A 160 -30.65 -44.01 -3.63
N ASP A 161 -30.05 -44.55 -4.70
CA ASP A 161 -29.39 -45.82 -4.97
C ASP A 161 -28.53 -45.74 -6.27
N ASN A 162 -27.45 -46.54 -6.33
CA ASN A 162 -26.85 -47.30 -7.45
C ASN A 162 -26.70 -46.73 -8.90
N GLN A 163 -25.44 -46.44 -9.28
CA GLN A 163 -24.64 -46.74 -10.51
C GLN A 163 -25.22 -46.63 -11.97
N PRO A 164 -24.35 -46.42 -13.00
CA PRO A 164 -24.49 -45.46 -14.12
C PRO A 164 -24.90 -46.09 -15.47
N PRO A 165 -25.16 -45.33 -16.57
CA PRO A 165 -24.08 -45.08 -17.55
C PRO A 165 -24.19 -43.81 -18.45
N ILE A 166 -23.01 -43.34 -18.90
CA ILE A 166 -22.64 -42.87 -20.26
C ILE A 166 -23.51 -41.78 -20.93
N SER A 167 -22.93 -40.59 -21.15
CA SER A 167 -22.53 -40.07 -22.49
C SER A 167 -22.11 -38.59 -22.43
N ASN A 168 -20.89 -38.34 -22.91
CA ASN A 168 -20.45 -37.22 -23.74
C ASN A 168 -21.34 -35.97 -23.81
N GLU A 169 -20.85 -34.83 -23.31
CA GLU A 169 -20.22 -33.77 -24.12
C GLU A 169 -20.15 -32.46 -23.31
N ASN A 170 -18.98 -31.83 -23.38
CA ASN A 170 -18.75 -30.38 -23.34
C ASN A 170 -19.59 -29.56 -22.34
N ASN A 171 -18.97 -29.14 -21.24
CA ASN A 171 -19.11 -27.76 -20.76
C ASN A 171 -17.92 -27.37 -19.89
N GLU A 172 -17.13 -26.43 -20.39
CA GLU A 172 -16.12 -25.70 -19.63
C GLU A 172 -16.81 -24.97 -18.47
N VAL A 173 -16.58 -25.41 -17.22
CA VAL A 173 -16.93 -24.59 -16.06
C VAL A 173 -15.73 -23.70 -15.73
N PRO A 174 -15.83 -22.36 -15.86
CA PRO A 174 -14.72 -21.50 -15.49
C PRO A 174 -14.53 -21.56 -13.97
N ARG A 175 -13.33 -21.96 -13.53
CA ARG A 175 -12.85 -21.99 -12.12
C ARG A 175 -12.73 -20.59 -11.47
N ARG A 176 -13.42 -19.57 -11.97
CA ARG A 176 -13.29 -18.20 -11.47
C ARG A 176 -14.64 -17.52 -11.43
N SER A 177 -14.96 -16.93 -10.27
CA SER A 177 -16.18 -16.16 -10.09
C SER A 177 -16.27 -15.04 -11.13
N SER A 178 -17.37 -15.04 -11.89
CA SER A 178 -17.70 -13.95 -12.79
C SER A 178 -18.04 -12.71 -11.97
N ARG A 179 -17.25 -11.64 -12.14
CA ARG A 179 -17.54 -10.35 -11.52
C ARG A 179 -18.74 -9.71 -12.22
N ILE A 180 -19.87 -9.58 -11.51
CA ILE A 180 -21.02 -8.81 -11.97
C ILE A 180 -20.60 -7.34 -12.09
N ARG A 181 -20.54 -6.82 -13.32
CA ARG A 181 -20.26 -5.39 -13.57
C ARG A 181 -21.58 -4.64 -13.60
N ARG A 182 -21.84 -3.81 -12.59
CA ARG A 182 -22.95 -2.85 -12.63
C ARG A 182 -22.54 -1.60 -13.40
N PRO A 183 -23.37 -1.08 -14.31
CA PRO A 183 -23.07 0.18 -14.99
C PRO A 183 -23.08 1.36 -14.00
N PRO A 184 -22.30 2.41 -14.25
CA PRO A 184 -22.26 3.58 -13.38
C PRO A 184 -23.60 4.33 -13.41
N ASN A 185 -24.14 4.64 -12.24
CA ASN A 185 -25.41 5.35 -12.10
C ASN A 185 -25.20 6.82 -12.52
N ARG A 186 -25.73 7.21 -13.68
CA ARG A 186 -25.39 8.49 -14.33
C ARG A 186 -26.21 9.68 -13.84
N TYR A 187 -27.28 9.45 -13.09
CA TYR A 187 -28.14 10.49 -12.52
C TYR A 187 -28.57 10.09 -11.09
N GLY A 188 -28.47 11.04 -10.16
CA GLY A 188 -28.95 10.89 -8.78
C GLY A 188 -30.47 10.78 -8.74
N HIS A 189 -30.98 10.28 -7.61
CA HIS A 189 -32.38 9.93 -7.34
C HIS A 189 -33.41 10.92 -7.92
N GLU A 190 -34.50 10.36 -8.46
CA GLU A 190 -35.70 11.13 -8.80
C GLU A 190 -36.24 11.82 -7.56
N TYR A 191 -36.49 13.13 -7.65
CA TYR A 191 -37.13 13.88 -6.59
C TYR A 191 -38.59 13.45 -6.48
N PRO A 192 -39.12 13.21 -5.27
CA PRO A 192 -40.54 12.90 -5.10
C PRO A 192 -41.38 14.09 -5.57
N SER A 193 -42.38 13.81 -6.40
CA SER A 193 -43.26 14.77 -7.09
C SER A 193 -44.20 15.59 -6.18
N ASN A 194 -43.96 15.63 -4.88
CA ASN A 194 -44.90 16.23 -3.90
C ASN A 194 -44.41 17.57 -3.34
N LEU A 195 -43.52 18.27 -4.07
CA LEU A 195 -42.96 19.56 -3.64
C LEU A 195 -43.39 20.76 -4.52
N ILE A 196 -44.45 20.60 -5.32
CA ILE A 196 -45.08 21.73 -5.99
C ILE A 196 -46.58 21.66 -5.71
N SER A 197 -47.02 22.41 -4.70
CA SER A 197 -48.34 23.00 -4.60
C SER A 197 -48.23 24.36 -3.95
#